data_AF-A0A969IEJ9-F1
#
_entry.id   AF-A0A969IEJ9-F1
#
_cell.length_a   1.000
_cell.length_b   1.000
_cell.length_c   1.000
_cell.angle_alpha   90.00
_cell.angle_beta   90.00
_cell.angle_gamma   90.00
#
_symmetry.space_group_name_H-M   'P 1'
#
loop_
_entity.id
_entity.type
_entity.pdbx_description
1 polymer ?
#
loop_
_entity_poly.entity_id
_entity_poly.type
_entity_poly.pdbx_seq_one_letter_code
_entity_poly.pdbx_strand_id
1 'polypeptide(L)'
;MKTKHLFFLSVAVFSAFYSCKKQDAAANNNGNDNNNGSNNTIVYNVNKQTMLDLVNQARQNGCTCGTTVMPSVATVSWNDQLAKAAYDHSADMKTNNYFSHTSLDGTTPGTRITTAGYAWSTYGENIAMGYP
;
A
#
# COMPACT_ATOMS: atom_id res chain seq x y z
N MET A 1 -45.78 34.08 47.32
CA MET A 1 -46.01 33.41 46.02
C MET A 1 -44.66 32.99 45.47
N LYS A 2 -44.59 31.78 44.90
CA LYS A 2 -43.37 30.98 44.67
C LYS A 2 -42.41 31.59 43.65
N THR A 3 -41.13 31.37 43.92
CA THR A 3 -39.92 31.59 43.11
C THR A 3 -40.00 30.98 41.71
N LYS A 4 -39.42 31.66 40.72
CA LYS A 4 -38.92 31.04 39.48
C LYS A 4 -37.53 31.60 39.19
N HIS A 5 -36.51 30.84 39.60
CA HIS A 5 -35.15 31.02 39.14
C HIS A 5 -35.07 30.60 37.68
N LEU A 6 -34.70 31.55 36.82
CA LEU A 6 -34.41 31.29 35.41
C LEU A 6 -32.97 30.75 35.32
N PHE A 7 -32.86 29.43 35.20
CA PHE A 7 -31.64 28.71 34.90
C PHE A 7 -31.24 29.04 33.44
N PHE A 8 -30.19 29.85 33.24
CA PHE A 8 -29.55 29.96 31.94
C PHE A 8 -28.65 28.74 31.76
N LEU A 9 -29.16 27.77 30.98
CA LEU A 9 -28.44 26.57 30.61
C LEU A 9 -27.27 26.95 29.69
N SER A 10 -26.07 26.70 30.19
CA SER A 10 -24.83 26.61 29.42
C SER A 10 -25.01 25.63 28.25
N VAL A 11 -24.78 26.10 27.02
CA VAL A 11 -24.38 25.24 25.91
C VAL A 11 -23.16 25.89 25.27
N ALA A 12 -21.99 25.58 25.85
CA ALA A 12 -20.73 25.77 25.17
C ALA A 12 -20.76 24.92 23.89
N VAL A 13 -20.81 25.58 22.74
CA VAL A 13 -20.63 24.94 21.43
C VAL A 13 -19.19 24.45 21.37
N PHE A 14 -19.00 23.19 21.77
CA PHE A 14 -17.75 22.46 21.59
C PHE A 14 -17.61 22.16 20.09
N SER A 15 -17.07 23.13 19.35
CA SER A 15 -16.60 22.94 17.98
C SER A 15 -15.45 21.94 18.03
N ALA A 16 -15.77 20.65 17.98
CA ALA A 16 -14.79 19.61 17.77
C ALA A 16 -14.21 19.80 16.36
N PHE A 17 -13.05 20.46 16.30
CA PHE A 17 -12.18 20.42 15.14
C PHE A 17 -11.85 18.95 14.88
N TYR A 18 -12.55 18.33 13.93
CA TYR A 18 -12.11 17.10 13.30
C TYR A 18 -10.87 17.42 12.46
N SER A 19 -9.74 17.59 13.15
CA SER A 19 -8.42 17.54 12.54
C SER A 19 -8.12 16.06 12.33
N CYS A 20 -8.24 15.58 11.09
CA CYS A 20 -7.62 14.31 10.71
C CYS A 20 -6.11 14.46 10.88
N LYS A 21 -5.59 14.07 12.04
CA LYS A 21 -4.16 13.80 12.15
C LYS A 21 -3.89 12.53 11.34
N LYS A 22 -2.89 12.63 10.45
CA LYS A 22 -2.22 11.47 9.86
C LYS A 22 -1.80 10.57 11.03
N GLN A 23 -2.50 9.45 11.20
CA GLN A 23 -2.03 8.42 12.10
C GLN A 23 -0.87 7.77 11.34
N ASP A 24 0.34 8.18 11.69
CA ASP A 24 1.53 7.47 11.25
C ASP A 24 1.31 6.02 11.66
N ALA A 25 1.18 5.14 10.66
CA ALA A 25 1.12 3.71 10.90
C ALA A 25 2.33 3.41 11.78
N ALA A 26 2.07 2.95 13.01
CA ALA A 26 3.13 2.55 13.91
C ALA A 26 3.92 1.47 13.17
N ALA A 27 5.11 1.81 12.71
CA ALA A 27 6.05 0.85 12.20
C ALA A 27 6.41 -0.05 13.38
N ASN A 28 5.68 -1.14 13.54
CA ASN A 28 6.13 -2.25 14.36
C ASN A 28 7.31 -2.88 13.62
N ASN A 29 8.50 -2.36 13.88
CA ASN A 29 9.75 -2.99 13.51
C ASN A 29 9.94 -4.23 14.39
N ASN A 30 9.15 -5.26 14.11
CA ASN A 30 9.43 -6.60 14.57
C ASN A 30 9.18 -7.58 13.43
N GLY A 31 9.94 -7.40 12.35
CA GLY A 31 10.18 -8.43 11.34
C GLY A 31 11.50 -9.12 11.66
N ASN A 32 11.51 -9.95 12.70
CA ASN A 32 12.55 -10.96 12.88
C ASN A 32 12.19 -12.16 12.00
N ASP A 33 12.54 -12.10 10.72
CA ASP A 33 12.47 -13.27 9.84
C ASP A 33 13.79 -14.04 9.91
N ASN A 34 14.04 -14.66 11.06
CA ASN A 34 14.98 -15.77 11.17
C ASN A 34 14.36 -17.00 10.48
N ASN A 35 14.47 -17.07 9.15
CA ASN A 35 14.27 -18.32 8.42
C ASN A 35 15.61 -18.86 7.94
N ASN A 36 16.27 -19.60 8.83
CA ASN A 36 17.26 -20.60 8.44
C ASN A 36 16.52 -21.79 7.81
N GLY A 37 16.43 -21.76 6.48
CA GLY A 37 15.91 -22.83 5.64
C GLY A 37 16.37 -22.61 4.21
N SER A 38 17.53 -23.17 3.87
CA SER A 38 18.19 -23.10 2.57
C SER A 38 17.25 -23.41 1.39
N ASN A 39 16.81 -22.37 0.68
CA ASN A 39 16.55 -22.37 -0.78
C ASN A 39 16.39 -20.92 -1.27
N ASN A 40 17.43 -20.38 -1.90
CA ASN A 40 17.47 -19.09 -2.61
C ASN A 40 16.63 -17.94 -1.99
N THR A 41 17.10 -17.38 -0.87
CA THR A 41 16.48 -16.20 -0.26
C THR A 41 16.70 -14.99 -1.15
N ILE A 42 15.72 -14.68 -2.01
CA ILE A 42 15.68 -13.40 -2.71
C ILE A 42 15.57 -12.31 -1.64
N VAL A 43 16.66 -11.59 -1.40
CA VAL A 43 16.67 -10.46 -0.47
C VAL A 43 16.03 -9.28 -1.17
N TYR A 44 14.74 -9.08 -0.92
CA TYR A 44 14.04 -7.87 -1.36
C TYR A 44 14.52 -6.70 -0.49
N ASN A 45 14.99 -5.61 -1.10
CA ASN A 45 15.28 -4.34 -0.39
C ASN A 45 13.98 -3.58 -0.08
N VAL A 46 12.92 -4.30 0.33
CA VAL A 46 11.59 -3.76 0.62
C VAL A 46 11.08 -4.43 1.90
N ASN A 47 10.58 -3.63 2.84
CA ASN A 47 9.84 -4.16 3.98
C ASN A 47 8.43 -4.56 3.52
N LYS A 48 8.21 -5.87 3.32
CA LYS A 48 6.93 -6.47 2.86
C LYS A 48 5.74 -5.96 3.67
N GLN A 49 5.85 -5.98 5.00
CA GLN A 49 4.76 -5.59 5.88
C GLN A 49 4.41 -4.11 5.72
N THR A 50 5.42 -3.24 5.75
CA THR A 50 5.23 -1.79 5.57
C THR A 50 4.63 -1.48 4.21
N MET A 51 5.10 -2.13 3.13
CA MET A 51 4.56 -1.93 1.79
C MET A 51 3.08 -2.34 1.72
N LEU A 52 2.76 -3.53 2.21
CA LEU A 52 1.38 -4.04 2.21
C LEU A 52 0.45 -3.15 3.04
N ASP A 53 0.90 -2.72 4.21
CA ASP A 53 0.12 -1.86 5.12
C ASP A 53 -0.17 -0.50 4.49
N LEU A 54 0.84 0.15 3.89
CA LEU A 54 0.65 1.44 3.22
C LEU A 54 -0.28 1.33 2.01
N VAL A 55 -0.17 0.26 1.21
CA VAL A 55 -1.10 0.00 0.10
C VAL A 55 -2.51 -0.21 0.62
N ASN A 56 -2.69 -1.03 1.65
CA ASN A 56 -4.01 -1.31 2.23
C ASN A 56 -4.60 -0.10 2.97
N GLN A 57 -3.77 0.78 3.53
CA GLN A 57 -4.20 2.05 4.08
C GLN A 57 -4.72 2.98 2.97
N ALA A 58 -3.99 3.12 1.86
CA ALA A 58 -4.45 3.92 0.72
C ALA A 58 -5.77 3.38 0.13
N ARG A 59 -5.90 2.06 0.01
CA ARG A 59 -7.12 1.39 -0.47
C ARG A 59 -8.33 1.66 0.41
N GLN A 60 -8.17 1.58 1.72
CA GLN A 60 -9.25 1.79 2.68
C GLN A 60 -9.59 3.27 2.92
N ASN A 61 -8.63 4.17 2.70
CA ASN A 61 -8.90 5.60 2.80
C ASN A 61 -9.68 6.11 1.58
N GLY A 62 -9.46 5.51 0.41
CA GLY A 62 -9.89 6.11 -0.86
C GLY A 62 -9.16 7.43 -1.12
N CYS A 63 -9.54 8.12 -2.20
CA CYS A 63 -8.99 9.44 -2.53
C CYS A 63 -9.87 10.17 -3.55
N THR A 64 -9.62 11.46 -3.76
CA THR A 64 -10.13 12.20 -4.92
C THR A 64 -8.98 12.39 -5.90
N CYS A 65 -9.06 11.74 -7.06
CA CYS A 65 -8.10 11.84 -8.15
C CYS A 65 -8.60 12.87 -9.17
N GLY A 66 -8.12 14.12 -9.06
CA GLY A 66 -8.64 15.23 -9.87
C GLY A 66 -10.08 15.56 -9.47
N THR A 67 -11.04 15.29 -10.34
CA THR A 67 -12.48 15.44 -10.06
C THR A 67 -13.18 14.11 -9.75
N THR A 68 -12.47 12.99 -9.89
CA THR A 68 -13.05 11.65 -9.70
C THR A 68 -12.86 11.19 -8.25
N VAL A 69 -13.95 10.82 -7.60
CA VAL A 69 -13.90 10.19 -6.27
C VAL A 69 -13.61 8.70 -6.42
N MET A 70 -12.53 8.24 -5.81
CA MET A 70 -12.16 6.85 -5.65
C MET A 70 -12.58 6.40 -4.24
N PRO A 71 -13.68 5.64 -4.09
CA PRO A 71 -14.14 5.21 -2.78
C PRO A 71 -13.15 4.25 -2.11
N SER A 72 -13.30 4.08 -0.80
CA SER A 72 -12.64 3.00 -0.06
C SER A 72 -12.95 1.64 -0.67
N VAL A 73 -11.94 0.79 -0.80
CA VAL A 73 -12.04 -0.58 -1.30
C VAL A 73 -11.38 -1.57 -0.34
N ALA A 74 -11.79 -2.84 -0.41
CA ALA A 74 -11.26 -3.91 0.44
C ALA A 74 -9.74 -4.06 0.33
N THR A 75 -9.09 -4.54 1.38
CA THR A 75 -7.65 -4.82 1.42
C THR A 75 -7.26 -5.92 0.43
N VAL A 76 -6.00 -5.90 0.01
CA VAL A 76 -5.36 -7.02 -0.70
C VAL A 76 -4.48 -7.82 0.25
N SER A 77 -4.22 -9.06 -0.14
CA SER A 77 -3.26 -9.94 0.53
C SER A 77 -1.98 -10.04 -0.27
N TRP A 78 -0.86 -10.20 0.42
CA TRP A 78 0.42 -10.46 -0.23
C TRP A 78 0.46 -11.86 -0.86
N ASN A 79 1.15 -11.98 -1.99
CA ASN A 79 1.47 -13.25 -2.62
C ASN A 79 2.96 -13.27 -3.03
N ASP A 80 3.70 -14.27 -2.58
CA ASP A 80 5.15 -14.33 -2.79
C ASP A 80 5.55 -14.60 -4.26
N GLN A 81 4.68 -15.24 -5.05
CA GLN A 81 4.92 -15.43 -6.50
C GLN A 81 4.87 -14.08 -7.25
N LEU A 82 3.88 -13.25 -6.92
CA LEU A 82 3.76 -11.89 -7.47
C LEU A 82 4.92 -10.99 -7.02
N ALA A 83 5.32 -11.11 -5.74
CA ALA A 83 6.45 -10.36 -5.21
C ALA A 83 7.76 -10.70 -5.94
N LYS A 84 7.98 -11.99 -6.21
CA LYS A 84 9.13 -12.44 -7.01
C LYS A 84 9.09 -11.86 -8.42
N ALA A 85 7.95 -11.94 -9.12
CA ALA A 85 7.80 -11.38 -10.46
C ALA A 85 8.10 -9.86 -10.50
N ALA A 86 7.60 -9.11 -9.52
CA ALA A 86 7.82 -7.67 -9.41
C ALA A 86 9.29 -7.32 -9.12
N TYR A 87 9.95 -8.08 -8.25
CA TYR A 87 11.37 -7.90 -7.95
C TYR A 87 12.25 -8.20 -9.15
N ASP A 88 12.03 -9.33 -9.83
CA ASP A 88 12.82 -9.72 -10.98
C ASP A 88 12.73 -8.65 -12.08
N HIS A 89 11.53 -8.10 -12.33
CA HIS A 89 11.36 -6.98 -13.27
C HIS A 89 12.06 -5.69 -12.82
N SER A 90 11.99 -5.37 -11.52
CA SER A 90 12.69 -4.19 -10.98
C SER A 90 14.21 -4.34 -11.08
N ALA A 91 14.73 -5.55 -10.85
CA ALA A 91 16.15 -5.87 -10.99
C ALA A 91 16.60 -5.82 -12.46
N ASP A 92 15.76 -6.30 -13.38
CA ASP A 92 15.98 -6.20 -14.82
C ASP A 92 16.06 -4.74 -15.29
N MET A 93 15.06 -3.93 -14.95
CA MET A 93 15.05 -2.48 -15.21
C MET A 93 16.32 -1.77 -14.71
N LYS A 94 16.73 -2.09 -13.48
CA LYS A 94 17.97 -1.55 -12.88
C LYS A 94 19.21 -2.01 -13.64
N THR A 95 19.32 -3.30 -13.93
CA THR A 95 20.53 -3.90 -14.53
C THR A 95 20.73 -3.43 -15.97
N ASN A 96 19.65 -3.34 -16.73
CA ASN A 96 19.67 -2.97 -18.14
C ASN A 96 19.38 -1.48 -18.39
N ASN A 97 19.36 -0.67 -17.34
CA ASN A 97 19.21 0.79 -17.37
C ASN A 97 18.01 1.27 -18.22
N TYR A 98 16.82 0.74 -17.92
CA TYR A 98 15.58 1.14 -18.58
C TYR A 98 14.42 1.22 -17.57
N PHE A 99 13.32 1.89 -17.97
CA PHE A 99 12.14 2.04 -17.14
C PHE A 99 10.87 1.86 -17.97
N SER A 100 10.28 0.68 -17.92
CA SER A 100 9.14 0.29 -18.76
C SER A 100 8.37 -0.88 -18.14
N HIS A 101 7.07 -0.98 -18.42
CA HIS A 101 6.27 -2.16 -18.07
C HIS A 101 6.66 -3.40 -18.87
N THR A 102 7.13 -3.20 -20.10
CA THR A 102 7.58 -4.26 -21.00
C THR A 102 9.09 -4.37 -20.94
N SER A 103 9.59 -5.58 -20.71
CA SER A 103 11.03 -5.89 -20.73
C SER A 103 11.61 -5.73 -22.13
N LEU A 104 12.94 -5.59 -22.24
CA LEU A 104 13.61 -5.36 -23.53
C LEU A 104 13.44 -6.52 -24.52
N ASP A 105 13.19 -7.73 -24.02
CA ASP A 105 12.88 -8.93 -24.79
C ASP A 105 11.40 -9.03 -25.21
N GLY A 106 10.57 -8.04 -24.85
CA GLY A 106 9.13 -8.02 -25.11
C GLY A 106 8.28 -8.67 -24.02
N THR A 107 8.88 -9.18 -22.93
CA THR A 107 8.12 -9.80 -21.84
C THR A 107 7.20 -8.79 -21.16
N THR A 108 5.91 -9.14 -21.05
CA THR A 108 4.86 -8.29 -20.45
C THR A 108 4.63 -8.62 -18.97
N PRO A 109 3.97 -7.75 -18.18
CA PRO A 109 3.63 -8.08 -16.80
C PRO A 109 2.80 -9.36 -16.69
N GLY A 110 1.81 -9.55 -17.57
CA GLY A 110 1.01 -10.78 -17.61
C GLY A 110 1.85 -12.03 -17.86
N THR A 111 2.83 -11.96 -18.77
CA THR A 111 3.78 -13.06 -18.99
C THR A 111 4.59 -13.35 -17.72
N ARG A 112 5.11 -12.33 -17.03
CA ARG A 112 5.87 -12.51 -15.78
C ARG A 112 5.02 -13.14 -14.67
N ILE A 113 3.76 -12.72 -14.53
CA ILE A 113 2.82 -13.29 -13.55
C ILE A 113 2.56 -14.77 -13.85
N THR A 114 2.29 -15.11 -15.12
CA THR A 114 2.09 -16.50 -15.55
C THR A 114 3.33 -17.35 -15.30
N THR A 115 4.52 -16.84 -15.64
CA THR A 115 5.80 -17.53 -15.41
C THR A 115 6.09 -17.74 -13.93
N ALA A 116 5.66 -16.83 -13.05
CA ALA A 116 5.75 -17.01 -11.61
C ALA A 116 4.77 -18.06 -11.06
N GLY A 117 3.86 -18.57 -11.90
CA GLY A 117 2.90 -19.62 -11.55
C GLY A 117 1.69 -19.12 -10.76
N TYR A 118 1.39 -17.82 -10.81
CA TYR A 118 0.20 -17.26 -10.19
C TYR A 118 -0.99 -17.37 -11.15
N ALA A 119 -2.15 -17.83 -10.67
CA ALA A 119 -3.37 -17.90 -11.48
C ALA A 119 -4.11 -16.56 -11.45
N TRP A 120 -4.35 -15.95 -12.62
CA TRP A 120 -4.92 -14.60 -12.70
C TRP A 120 -5.92 -14.46 -13.86
N SER A 121 -6.78 -13.44 -13.75
CA SER A 121 -7.76 -13.05 -14.77
C SER A 121 -7.61 -11.59 -15.23
N THR A 122 -7.10 -10.72 -14.36
CA THR A 122 -6.73 -9.34 -14.67
C THR A 122 -5.50 -8.94 -13.86
N TYR A 123 -4.76 -7.93 -14.32
CA TYR A 123 -3.59 -7.41 -13.64
C TYR A 123 -3.45 -5.90 -13.85
N GLY A 124 -2.70 -5.28 -12.95
CA GLY A 124 -2.16 -3.94 -13.10
C GLY A 124 -0.74 -3.93 -12.55
N GLU A 125 0.11 -3.06 -13.09
CA GLU A 125 1.48 -2.91 -12.64
C GLU A 125 1.78 -1.43 -12.40
N ASN A 126 2.35 -1.12 -11.24
CA ASN A 126 2.92 0.19 -10.94
C ASN A 126 4.44 0.03 -10.85
N ILE A 127 5.18 0.93 -11.50
CA ILE A 127 6.65 1.00 -11.44
C ILE A 127 7.08 2.38 -10.97
N ALA A 128 8.19 2.45 -10.25
CA ALA A 128 8.71 3.68 -9.68
C ALA A 128 10.25 3.68 -9.68
N MET A 129 10.85 4.84 -9.93
CA MET A 129 12.30 5.05 -9.90
C MET A 129 12.59 6.47 -9.42
N GLY A 130 13.68 6.66 -8.66
CA GLY A 130 14.18 7.99 -8.26
C GLY A 130 13.54 8.60 -7.01
N TYR A 131 12.87 7.79 -6.18
CA TYR A 131 12.32 8.23 -4.89
C TYR A 131 13.39 8.06 -3.78
N PRO A 132 13.50 9.01 -2.84
CA PRO A 132 14.52 9.03 -1.78
C PRO A 132 14.29 7.99 -0.67
#